data_AF-A0A7M7GI75-F1
#
_entry.id   AF-A0A7M7GI75-F1
#
_cell.length_a   1.000
_cell.length_b   1.000
_cell.length_c   1.000
_cell.angle_alpha   90.00
_cell.angle_beta   90.00
_cell.angle_gamma   90.00
#
_symmetry.space_group_name_H-M   'P 1'
#
loop_
_entity.id
_entity.type
_entity.pdbx_description
1 polymer ?
#
loop_
_entity_poly.entity_id
_entity_poly.type
_entity_poly.pdbx_seq_one_letter_code
_entity_poly.pdbx_strand_id
1 'polypeptide(L)'
;MATSSNPARIMLWSTPRSVSTAFARSMTARGDTEMFWEPYLACYSFGPDREIHWGDDLPNMLNDKYTYSYIKELLNADYPGAKVLFVKGMVEGIRGHFDVVERTYKHSFLIRHPKKSFRSLARLESDLNPLTSDFNLRTFKEIYHDLERFYHHVETEFGQSAPTIIDADDLVTQPEKILPKYCEAMGIDFKPKMLNWESVNADQLNWHCTDVGDIANSSVKDSIVLSNALKGSGFGKAPDPTKESSSTALVKQCAEHALPAYERLYALRIRP
;
A
#
# COMPACT_ATOMS: atom_id res chain seq x y z
N MET A 1 11.01 -35.02 -9.42
CA MET A 1 11.43 -33.81 -8.68
C MET A 1 10.78 -32.64 -9.38
N ALA A 2 9.75 -32.01 -8.81
CA ALA A 2 9.17 -30.81 -9.39
C ALA A 2 10.22 -29.70 -9.26
N THR A 3 10.68 -29.15 -10.38
CA THR A 3 11.48 -27.93 -10.39
C THR A 3 10.67 -26.85 -9.69
N SER A 4 11.00 -26.50 -8.46
CA SER A 4 10.38 -25.36 -7.80
C SER A 4 10.85 -24.12 -8.53
N SER A 5 10.04 -23.63 -9.46
CA SER A 5 10.18 -22.26 -9.96
C SER A 5 10.19 -21.35 -8.73
N ASN A 6 11.24 -20.53 -8.56
CA ASN A 6 11.26 -19.52 -7.50
C ASN A 6 9.97 -18.68 -7.55
N PRO A 7 9.36 -18.34 -6.40
CA PRO A 7 8.13 -17.57 -6.38
C PRO A 7 8.34 -16.21 -7.05
N ALA A 8 7.31 -15.71 -7.73
CA ALA A 8 7.32 -14.34 -8.24
C ALA A 8 7.39 -13.37 -7.06
N ARG A 9 8.34 -12.43 -7.07
CA ARG A 9 8.54 -11.45 -6.01
C ARG A 9 8.01 -10.10 -6.47
N ILE A 10 6.97 -9.59 -5.83
CA ILE A 10 6.24 -8.40 -6.27
C ILE A 10 6.09 -7.42 -5.11
N MET A 11 6.31 -6.14 -5.38
CA MET A 11 6.16 -5.08 -4.40
C MET A 11 5.29 -3.95 -4.96
N LEU A 12 4.12 -3.73 -4.34
CA LEU A 12 3.17 -2.69 -4.73
C LEU A 12 3.35 -1.46 -3.83
N TRP A 13 3.78 -0.36 -4.42
CA TRP A 13 3.96 0.92 -3.74
C TRP A 13 2.76 1.83 -3.92
N SER A 14 2.35 2.50 -2.86
CA SER A 14 1.14 3.31 -2.91
C SER A 14 1.21 4.53 -2.01
N THR A 15 0.38 5.53 -2.33
CA THR A 15 0.05 6.61 -1.38
C THR A 15 -1.02 6.14 -0.39
N PRO A 16 -1.19 6.80 0.76
CA PRO A 16 -2.33 6.55 1.64
C PRO A 16 -3.65 6.67 0.91
N ARG A 17 -4.61 5.86 1.35
CA ARG A 17 -6.01 5.91 0.92
C ARG A 17 -6.22 5.60 -0.57
N SER A 18 -5.37 4.76 -1.15
CA SER A 18 -5.35 4.36 -2.57
C SER A 18 -5.98 2.99 -2.87
N VAL A 19 -6.72 2.40 -1.91
CA VAL A 19 -7.29 1.02 -1.96
C VAL A 19 -6.27 -0.13 -1.93
N SER A 20 -5.02 0.15 -1.57
CA SER A 20 -3.94 -0.85 -1.43
C SER A 20 -4.27 -2.02 -0.49
N THR A 21 -5.07 -1.80 0.56
CA THR A 21 -5.50 -2.88 1.48
C THR A 21 -6.44 -3.87 0.80
N ALA A 22 -7.37 -3.39 -0.04
CA ALA A 22 -8.22 -4.26 -0.85
C ALA A 22 -7.38 -5.03 -1.89
N PHE A 23 -6.32 -4.40 -2.43
CA PHE A 23 -5.36 -5.09 -3.29
C PHE A 23 -4.64 -6.24 -2.55
N ALA A 24 -4.19 -6.00 -1.31
CA ALA A 24 -3.59 -7.05 -0.49
C ALA A 24 -4.56 -8.23 -0.24
N ARG A 25 -5.84 -7.93 0.00
CA ARG A 25 -6.89 -8.97 0.09
C ARG A 25 -7.08 -9.73 -1.22
N SER A 26 -7.09 -9.04 -2.34
CA SER A 26 -7.17 -9.64 -3.69
C SER A 26 -6.01 -10.62 -3.94
N MET A 27 -4.79 -10.23 -3.59
CA MET A 27 -3.61 -11.09 -3.69
C MET A 27 -3.67 -12.27 -2.72
N THR A 28 -4.11 -12.07 -1.48
CA THR A 28 -4.31 -13.14 -0.50
C THR A 28 -5.34 -14.17 -0.99
N ALA A 29 -6.43 -13.71 -1.62
CA ALA A 29 -7.52 -14.56 -2.11
C ALA A 29 -7.10 -15.54 -3.22
N ARG A 30 -5.91 -15.37 -3.81
CA ARG A 30 -5.31 -16.32 -4.76
C ARG A 30 -5.01 -17.68 -4.14
N GLY A 31 -4.81 -17.73 -2.83
CA GLY A 31 -4.48 -18.94 -2.06
C GLY A 31 -3.07 -19.50 -2.31
N ASP A 32 -2.20 -18.77 -3.02
CA ASP A 32 -0.83 -19.17 -3.34
C ASP A 32 0.20 -18.04 -3.10
N THR A 33 -0.19 -17.06 -2.29
CA THR A 33 0.56 -15.81 -2.08
C THR A 33 0.91 -15.66 -0.62
N GLU A 34 2.20 -15.46 -0.34
CA GLU A 34 2.67 -14.96 0.95
C GLU A 34 2.61 -13.44 0.94
N MET A 35 1.95 -12.87 1.95
CA MET A 35 1.64 -11.45 2.05
C MET A 35 2.48 -10.79 3.13
N PHE A 36 3.18 -9.72 2.76
CA PHE A 36 3.95 -8.89 3.69
C PHE A 36 3.26 -7.53 3.84
N TRP A 37 2.81 -7.25 5.05
CA TRP A 37 2.11 -6.02 5.38
C TRP A 37 3.10 -4.91 5.73
N GLU A 38 3.29 -3.96 4.80
CA GLU A 38 3.98 -2.68 5.06
C GLU A 38 5.32 -2.78 5.81
N PRO A 39 6.23 -3.72 5.46
CA PRO A 39 7.43 -4.00 6.27
C PRO A 39 8.34 -2.78 6.43
N TYR A 40 8.49 -1.96 5.40
CA TYR A 40 9.31 -0.74 5.47
C TYR A 40 8.65 0.37 6.30
N LEU A 41 7.32 0.48 6.28
CA LEU A 41 6.61 1.43 7.13
C LEU A 41 6.73 1.03 8.60
N ALA A 42 6.76 -0.28 8.87
CA ALA A 42 7.01 -0.80 10.21
C ALA A 42 8.40 -0.37 10.74
N CYS A 43 9.45 -0.47 9.92
CA CYS A 43 10.77 0.07 10.28
C CYS A 43 10.72 1.57 10.55
N TYR A 44 10.18 2.32 9.59
CA TYR A 44 10.16 3.78 9.60
C TYR A 44 9.34 4.40 10.75
N SER A 45 8.32 3.69 11.24
CA SER A 45 7.42 4.18 12.28
C SER A 45 7.64 3.56 13.66
N PHE A 46 8.14 2.32 13.73
CA PHE A 46 8.09 1.51 14.96
C PHE A 46 9.39 0.77 15.28
N GLY A 47 10.37 0.83 14.39
CA GLY A 47 11.68 0.24 14.61
C GLY A 47 12.60 1.11 15.46
N PRO A 48 13.83 0.62 15.72
CA PRO A 48 14.84 1.39 16.45
C PRO A 48 15.30 2.63 15.67
N ASP A 49 15.27 2.58 14.34
CA ASP A 49 15.71 3.66 13.43
C ASP A 49 14.55 4.53 12.92
N ARG A 50 13.40 4.53 13.60
CA ARG A 50 12.20 5.27 13.18
C ARG A 50 12.50 6.77 13.06
N GLU A 51 11.98 7.39 12.00
CA GLU A 51 12.04 8.85 11.83
C GLU A 51 10.77 9.54 12.32
N ILE A 52 9.74 8.73 12.55
CA ILE A 52 8.45 9.19 13.03
C ILE A 52 8.24 8.69 14.45
N HIS A 53 7.86 9.61 15.33
CA HIS A 53 7.74 9.40 16.78
C HIS A 53 6.30 9.49 17.31
N TRP A 54 5.26 9.42 16.45
CA TRP A 54 3.85 9.51 16.89
C TRP A 54 3.37 8.29 17.70
N GLY A 55 4.18 7.23 17.79
CA GLY A 55 3.92 6.03 18.57
C GLY A 55 4.79 5.87 19.82
N ASP A 56 5.70 6.80 20.11
CA ASP A 56 6.68 6.68 21.20
C ASP A 56 6.00 6.61 22.57
N ASP A 57 4.91 7.36 22.75
CA ASP A 57 4.12 7.38 23.97
C ASP A 57 3.13 6.20 24.07
N LEU A 58 3.12 5.29 23.10
CA LEU A 58 2.27 4.10 23.06
C LEU A 58 3.14 2.84 23.26
N PRO A 59 3.22 2.30 24.50
CA PRO A 59 4.19 1.25 24.85
C PRO A 59 4.13 -0.02 24.00
N ASN A 60 3.00 -0.28 23.35
CA ASN A 60 2.75 -1.49 22.57
C ASN A 60 2.87 -1.28 21.04
N MET A 61 3.38 -0.13 20.60
CA MET A 61 3.53 0.18 19.17
C MET A 61 4.94 -0.07 18.64
N LEU A 62 5.97 -0.06 19.51
CA LEU A 62 7.37 -0.21 19.12
C LEU A 62 7.79 -1.69 19.11
N ASN A 63 8.70 -2.05 18.20
CA ASN A 63 9.26 -3.39 18.15
C ASN A 63 10.66 -3.37 17.51
N ASP A 64 11.67 -3.66 18.34
CA ASP A 64 13.10 -3.58 17.97
C ASP A 64 13.50 -4.51 16.83
N LYS A 65 12.70 -5.55 16.53
CA LYS A 65 13.01 -6.45 15.42
C LYS A 65 12.91 -5.74 14.06
N TYR A 66 12.10 -4.68 13.93
CA TYR A 66 11.83 -4.02 12.64
C TYR A 66 12.97 -3.09 12.21
N THR A 67 14.10 -3.68 11.87
CA THR A 67 15.22 -3.03 11.19
C THR A 67 15.16 -3.32 9.69
N TYR A 68 15.79 -2.48 8.86
CA TYR A 68 15.91 -2.77 7.43
C TYR A 68 16.66 -4.09 7.16
N SER A 69 17.61 -4.47 8.03
CA SER A 69 18.30 -5.77 7.94
C SER A 69 17.35 -6.95 8.16
N TYR A 70 16.50 -6.88 9.18
CA TYR A 70 15.50 -7.91 9.43
C TYR A 70 14.50 -8.03 8.26
N ILE A 71 14.02 -6.90 7.73
CA ILE A 71 13.12 -6.91 6.57
C ILE A 71 13.79 -7.54 5.35
N LYS A 72 15.06 -7.24 5.10
CA LYS A 72 15.83 -7.85 4.02
C LYS A 72 15.93 -9.37 4.18
N GLU A 73 16.23 -9.87 5.37
CA GLU A 73 16.26 -11.31 5.67
C GLU A 73 14.89 -11.95 5.49
N LEU A 74 13.84 -11.33 6.02
CA LEU A 74 12.46 -11.80 5.93
C LEU A 74 12.01 -11.91 4.47
N LEU A 75 12.22 -10.88 3.66
CA LEU A 75 11.82 -10.87 2.25
C LEU A 75 12.61 -11.88 1.40
N ASN A 76 13.84 -12.21 1.78
CA ASN A 76 14.69 -13.16 1.06
C ASN A 76 14.65 -14.59 1.64
N ALA A 77 13.84 -14.85 2.66
CA ALA A 77 13.65 -16.18 3.23
C ALA A 77 12.95 -17.16 2.26
N ASP A 78 13.01 -18.45 2.60
CA ASP A 78 12.30 -19.49 1.85
C ASP A 78 10.86 -19.64 2.35
N TYR A 79 9.93 -19.75 1.41
CA TYR A 79 8.49 -19.90 1.67
C TYR A 79 7.93 -21.08 0.86
N PRO A 80 8.13 -22.32 1.33
CA PRO A 80 7.73 -23.51 0.61
C PRO A 80 6.23 -23.52 0.26
N GLY A 81 5.92 -23.73 -1.02
CA GLY A 81 4.54 -23.78 -1.52
C GLY A 81 4.00 -22.44 -2.03
N ALA A 82 4.63 -21.32 -1.68
CA ALA A 82 4.28 -20.01 -2.24
C ALA A 82 4.58 -19.95 -3.73
N LYS A 83 3.66 -19.38 -4.50
CA LYS A 83 3.89 -19.02 -5.92
C LYS A 83 4.21 -17.54 -6.08
N VAL A 84 3.78 -16.72 -5.13
CA VAL A 84 3.99 -15.27 -5.12
C VAL A 84 4.40 -14.82 -3.72
N LEU A 85 5.46 -14.01 -3.62
CA LEU A 85 5.74 -13.17 -2.46
C LEU A 85 5.26 -11.76 -2.81
N PHE A 86 4.21 -11.29 -2.13
CA PHE A 86 3.62 -9.98 -2.40
C PHE A 86 3.80 -9.05 -1.21
N VAL A 87 4.48 -7.94 -1.45
CA VAL A 87 4.72 -6.91 -0.43
C VAL A 87 3.82 -5.73 -0.72
N LYS A 88 2.98 -5.40 0.26
CA LYS A 88 2.18 -4.17 0.24
C LYS A 88 3.02 -3.05 0.84
N GLY A 89 3.44 -2.09 0.02
CA GLY A 89 4.28 -0.97 0.40
C GLY A 89 3.54 0.37 0.45
N MET A 90 3.95 1.21 1.39
CA MET A 90 3.59 2.62 1.49
C MET A 90 4.85 3.43 1.23
N VAL A 91 4.82 4.36 0.27
CA VAL A 91 6.05 5.13 -0.07
C VAL A 91 6.55 5.99 1.10
N GLU A 92 5.65 6.34 2.03
CA GLU A 92 6.02 7.00 3.28
C GLU A 92 7.12 6.26 4.04
N GLY A 93 7.06 4.92 4.10
CA GLY A 93 8.01 4.11 4.87
C GLY A 93 9.42 4.01 4.29
N ILE A 94 9.66 4.63 3.13
CA ILE A 94 10.96 4.65 2.44
C ILE A 94 11.39 6.06 2.04
N ARG A 95 10.77 7.10 2.63
CA ARG A 95 11.16 8.49 2.37
C ARG A 95 12.63 8.69 2.74
N GLY A 96 13.44 9.14 1.77
CA GLY A 96 14.87 9.34 1.97
C GLY A 96 15.72 8.06 1.96
N HIS A 97 15.10 6.87 1.89
CA HIS A 97 15.77 5.56 2.04
C HIS A 97 15.39 4.61 0.90
N PHE A 98 15.52 5.03 -0.35
CA PHE A 98 15.17 4.17 -1.48
C PHE A 98 16.15 3.00 -1.68
N ASP A 99 17.40 3.16 -1.23
CA ASP A 99 18.49 2.19 -1.34
C ASP A 99 18.28 0.93 -0.49
N VAL A 100 17.49 1.02 0.57
CA VAL A 100 17.16 -0.13 1.43
C VAL A 100 16.15 -1.08 0.79
N VAL A 101 15.50 -0.66 -0.30
CA VAL A 101 14.45 -1.44 -0.95
C VAL A 101 15.03 -2.57 -1.81
N GLU A 102 14.45 -3.77 -1.65
CA GLU A 102 14.83 -4.97 -2.39
C GLU A 102 14.62 -4.87 -3.90
N ARG A 103 15.65 -4.45 -4.63
CA ARG A 103 15.66 -4.31 -6.10
C ARG A 103 15.38 -5.59 -6.90
N THR A 104 15.47 -6.76 -6.27
CA THR A 104 15.20 -8.05 -6.93
C THR A 104 13.70 -8.33 -7.10
N TYR A 105 12.84 -7.57 -6.40
CA TYR A 105 11.40 -7.63 -6.55
C TYR A 105 10.96 -6.88 -7.80
N LYS A 106 9.90 -7.34 -8.45
CA LYS A 106 9.24 -6.54 -9.48
C LYS A 106 8.38 -5.47 -8.81
N HIS A 107 8.64 -4.21 -9.14
CA HIS A 107 7.98 -3.07 -8.52
C HIS A 107 6.78 -2.60 -9.34
N SER A 108 5.69 -2.32 -8.64
CA SER A 108 4.47 -1.75 -9.22
C SER A 108 3.93 -0.66 -8.30
N PHE A 109 3.02 0.16 -8.83
CA PHE A 109 2.56 1.39 -8.22
C PHE A 109 1.04 1.47 -8.27
N LEU A 110 0.41 1.91 -7.17
CA LEU A 110 -1.02 2.17 -7.07
C LEU A 110 -1.25 3.62 -6.68
N ILE A 111 -1.88 4.37 -7.58
CA ILE A 111 -2.21 5.78 -7.41
C ILE A 111 -3.71 5.97 -7.30
N ARG A 112 -4.10 7.11 -6.74
CA ARG A 112 -5.49 7.57 -6.70
C ARG A 112 -5.50 9.08 -6.87
N HIS A 113 -6.55 9.64 -7.45
CA HIS A 113 -6.66 11.10 -7.58
C HIS A 113 -6.45 11.83 -6.23
N PRO A 114 -5.53 12.81 -6.12
CA PRO A 114 -5.17 13.47 -4.85
C PRO A 114 -6.34 14.01 -4.05
N LYS A 115 -7.30 14.69 -4.71
CA LYS A 115 -8.55 15.14 -4.07
C LYS A 115 -9.29 14.04 -3.29
N LYS A 116 -9.33 12.81 -3.83
CA LYS A 116 -10.00 11.67 -3.17
C LYS A 116 -9.16 11.14 -2.01
N SER A 117 -7.84 11.04 -2.19
CA SER A 117 -6.90 10.55 -1.17
C SER A 117 -6.84 11.49 0.03
N PHE A 118 -6.55 12.78 -0.17
CA PHE A 118 -6.44 13.75 0.92
C PHE A 118 -7.77 13.98 1.64
N ARG A 119 -8.91 13.93 0.93
CA ARG A 119 -10.22 13.94 1.60
C ARG A 119 -10.40 12.72 2.52
N SER A 120 -10.10 11.53 2.01
CA SER A 120 -10.21 10.31 2.82
C SER A 120 -9.24 10.31 4.00
N LEU A 121 -8.07 10.89 3.82
CA LEU A 121 -7.05 11.01 4.85
C LEU A 121 -7.52 12.00 5.93
N ALA A 122 -8.00 13.19 5.54
CA ALA A 122 -8.50 14.19 6.48
C ALA A 122 -9.67 13.68 7.33
N ARG A 123 -10.59 12.91 6.72
CA ARG A 123 -11.67 12.26 7.47
C ARG A 123 -11.11 11.27 8.50
N LEU A 124 -10.14 10.44 8.10
CA LEU A 124 -9.51 9.48 9.00
C LEU A 124 -8.80 10.19 10.17
N GLU A 125 -7.95 11.16 9.86
CA GLU A 125 -7.18 11.92 10.84
C GLU A 125 -8.10 12.64 11.83
N SER A 126 -9.19 13.25 11.36
CA SER A 126 -10.19 13.87 12.22
C SER A 126 -10.98 12.87 13.07
N ASP A 127 -11.25 11.67 12.56
CA ASP A 127 -11.91 10.60 13.34
C ASP A 127 -10.96 10.06 14.44
N LEU A 128 -9.64 10.08 14.21
CA LEU A 128 -8.62 9.61 15.17
C LEU A 128 -8.27 10.68 16.21
N ASN A 129 -7.86 11.87 15.78
CA ASN A 129 -7.55 13.00 16.64
C ASN A 129 -7.72 14.35 15.92
N PRO A 130 -8.85 15.05 16.14
CA PRO A 130 -9.11 16.35 15.52
C PRO A 130 -8.03 17.41 15.80
N LEU A 131 -7.32 17.32 16.94
CA LEU A 131 -6.34 18.33 17.35
C LEU A 131 -5.03 18.24 16.54
N THR A 132 -4.68 17.05 16.04
CA THR A 132 -3.45 16.82 15.28
C THR A 132 -3.70 16.61 13.78
N SER A 133 -4.97 16.54 13.36
CA SER A 133 -5.36 16.22 11.98
C SER A 133 -4.70 17.10 10.93
N ASP A 134 -4.70 18.43 11.13
CA ASP A 134 -4.07 19.36 10.20
C ASP A 134 -2.54 19.24 10.17
N PHE A 135 -1.91 18.91 11.30
CA PHE A 135 -0.47 18.67 11.36
C PHE A 135 -0.10 17.40 10.58
N ASN A 136 -0.81 16.30 10.85
CA ASN A 136 -0.61 15.03 10.15
C ASN A 136 -0.86 15.17 8.65
N LEU A 137 -1.92 15.88 8.22
CA LEU A 137 -2.16 16.12 6.79
C LEU A 137 -1.02 16.83 6.07
N ARG A 138 -0.25 17.70 6.76
CA ARG A 138 0.89 18.39 6.18
C ARG A 138 2.08 17.47 5.96
N THR A 139 2.28 16.43 6.78
CA THR A 139 3.37 15.45 6.60
C THR A 139 3.17 14.62 5.32
N PHE A 140 1.92 14.50 4.86
CA PHE A 140 1.57 13.81 3.61
C PHE A 140 1.60 14.71 2.37
N LYS A 141 1.88 16.01 2.50
CA LYS A 141 1.83 16.94 1.36
C LYS A 141 2.71 16.49 0.19
N GLU A 142 3.91 15.98 0.48
CA GLU A 142 4.89 15.56 -0.53
C GLU A 142 4.69 14.13 -1.05
N ILE A 143 3.69 13.38 -0.55
CA ILE A 143 3.61 11.92 -0.75
C ILE A 143 3.51 11.47 -2.21
N TYR A 144 2.93 12.29 -3.09
CA TYR A 144 2.88 11.99 -4.53
C TYR A 144 4.22 12.28 -5.22
N HIS A 145 4.94 13.31 -4.78
CA HIS A 145 6.29 13.59 -5.26
C HIS A 145 7.27 12.53 -4.75
N ASP A 146 7.11 12.03 -3.53
CA ASP A 146 7.84 10.86 -3.01
C ASP A 146 7.62 9.64 -3.89
N LEU A 147 6.36 9.32 -4.22
CA LEU A 147 6.00 8.20 -5.09
C LEU A 147 6.59 8.33 -6.49
N GLU A 148 6.54 9.52 -7.07
CA GLU A 148 7.14 9.79 -8.38
C GLU A 148 8.67 9.67 -8.37
N ARG A 149 9.34 10.24 -7.36
CA ARG A 149 10.79 10.07 -7.19
C ARG A 149 11.15 8.59 -7.09
N PHE A 150 10.38 7.82 -6.33
CA PHE A 150 10.62 6.39 -6.20
C PHE A 150 10.33 5.63 -7.49
N TYR A 151 9.29 6.00 -8.25
CA TYR A 151 9.04 5.45 -9.58
C TYR A 151 10.25 5.60 -10.50
N HIS A 152 10.82 6.80 -10.59
CA HIS A 152 12.01 7.02 -11.41
C HIS A 152 13.25 6.34 -10.84
N HIS A 153 13.39 6.22 -9.52
CA HIS A 153 14.46 5.44 -8.91
C HIS A 153 14.38 3.96 -9.31
N VAL A 154 13.19 3.36 -9.29
CA VAL A 154 12.98 1.98 -9.76
C VAL A 154 13.31 1.85 -11.26
N GLU A 155 12.86 2.81 -12.07
CA GLU A 155 13.09 2.82 -13.51
C GLU A 155 14.58 2.89 -13.86
N THR A 156 15.33 3.74 -13.16
CA THR A 156 16.73 4.07 -13.50
C THR A 156 17.73 3.24 -12.71
N GLU A 157 17.61 3.22 -11.37
CA GLU A 157 18.60 2.59 -10.48
C GLU A 157 18.36 1.09 -10.32
N PHE A 158 17.10 0.62 -10.38
CA PHE A 158 16.78 -0.81 -10.32
C PHE A 158 16.69 -1.44 -11.72
N GLY A 159 16.75 -0.63 -12.78
CA GLY A 159 16.74 -1.09 -14.17
C GLY A 159 15.41 -1.71 -14.61
N GLN A 160 14.31 -1.42 -13.92
CA GLN A 160 12.98 -1.92 -14.28
C GLN A 160 12.29 -0.91 -15.18
N SER A 161 12.53 -1.01 -16.49
CA SER A 161 11.94 -0.13 -17.49
C SER A 161 10.41 -0.13 -17.39
N ALA A 162 9.81 1.06 -17.29
CA ALA A 162 8.35 1.27 -17.21
C ALA A 162 7.64 0.42 -16.13
N PRO A 163 7.88 0.65 -14.83
CA PRO A 163 7.16 -0.04 -13.76
C PRO A 163 5.64 0.13 -13.91
N THR A 164 4.88 -0.93 -13.62
CA THR A 164 3.43 -0.92 -13.80
C THR A 164 2.75 0.02 -12.81
N ILE A 165 1.95 0.96 -13.33
CA ILE A 165 1.09 1.84 -12.52
C ILE A 165 -0.38 1.45 -12.71
N ILE A 166 -1.12 1.36 -11.62
CA ILE A 166 -2.56 1.15 -11.56
C ILE A 166 -3.20 2.41 -10.97
N ASP A 167 -4.30 2.88 -11.59
CA ASP A 167 -5.18 3.86 -10.94
C ASP A 167 -6.29 3.15 -10.13
N ALA A 168 -6.54 3.66 -8.94
CA ALA A 168 -7.50 3.10 -8.01
C ALA A 168 -8.95 3.17 -8.51
N ASP A 169 -9.34 4.20 -9.27
CA ASP A 169 -10.70 4.29 -9.79
C ASP A 169 -10.89 3.31 -10.96
N ASP A 170 -9.89 3.15 -11.82
CA ASP A 170 -9.89 2.13 -12.87
C ASP A 170 -9.99 0.72 -12.25
N LEU A 171 -9.22 0.44 -11.20
CA LEU A 171 -9.23 -0.85 -10.49
C LEU A 171 -10.58 -1.13 -9.81
N VAL A 172 -11.16 -0.15 -9.12
CA VAL A 172 -12.45 -0.33 -8.43
C VAL A 172 -13.60 -0.48 -9.41
N THR A 173 -13.55 0.22 -10.55
CA THR A 173 -14.66 0.23 -11.53
C THR A 173 -14.60 -0.97 -12.47
N GLN A 174 -13.40 -1.43 -12.83
CA GLN A 174 -13.19 -2.49 -13.82
C GLN A 174 -12.10 -3.50 -13.37
N PRO A 175 -12.24 -4.11 -12.17
CA PRO A 175 -11.23 -5.03 -11.64
C PRO A 175 -10.99 -6.24 -12.55
N GLU A 176 -12.02 -6.71 -13.25
CA GLU A 176 -11.95 -7.83 -14.20
C GLU A 176 -11.14 -7.52 -15.46
N LYS A 177 -10.89 -6.23 -15.75
CA LYS A 177 -10.02 -5.81 -16.87
C LYS A 177 -8.62 -5.44 -16.41
N ILE A 178 -8.52 -4.79 -15.24
CA ILE A 178 -7.25 -4.32 -14.69
C ILE A 178 -6.40 -5.48 -14.13
N LEU A 179 -7.00 -6.40 -13.36
CA LEU A 179 -6.23 -7.45 -12.70
C LEU A 179 -5.57 -8.44 -13.66
N PRO A 180 -6.19 -8.89 -14.78
CA PRO A 180 -5.49 -9.70 -15.76
C PRO A 180 -4.26 -9.01 -16.35
N LYS A 181 -4.37 -7.72 -16.69
CA LYS A 181 -3.25 -6.91 -17.20
C LYS A 181 -2.15 -6.73 -16.15
N TYR A 182 -2.53 -6.51 -14.89
CA TYR A 182 -1.58 -6.46 -13.79
C TYR A 182 -0.83 -7.79 -13.61
N CYS A 183 -1.55 -8.90 -13.62
CA CYS A 183 -0.97 -10.23 -13.47
C CYS A 183 0.00 -10.57 -14.61
N GLU A 184 -0.38 -10.29 -15.86
CA GLU A 184 0.50 -10.41 -17.03
C GLU A 184 1.75 -9.54 -16.87
N ALA A 185 1.57 -8.27 -16.53
CA ALA A 185 2.67 -7.35 -16.31
C ALA A 185 3.60 -7.82 -15.18
N MET A 186 3.07 -8.48 -14.15
CA MET A 186 3.86 -9.01 -13.03
C MET A 186 4.42 -10.42 -13.25
N GLY A 187 4.06 -11.10 -14.35
CA GLY A 187 4.49 -12.47 -14.63
C GLY A 187 3.84 -13.53 -13.73
N ILE A 188 2.59 -13.32 -13.33
CA ILE A 188 1.80 -14.27 -12.52
C ILE A 188 0.47 -14.60 -13.20
N ASP A 189 -0.09 -15.76 -12.90
CA ASP A 189 -1.41 -16.15 -13.43
C ASP A 189 -2.53 -15.32 -12.80
N PHE A 190 -3.46 -14.81 -13.60
CA PHE A 190 -4.71 -14.26 -13.06
C PHE A 190 -5.59 -15.37 -12.49
N LYS A 191 -6.17 -15.14 -11.30
CA LYS A 191 -7.15 -16.04 -10.68
C LYS A 191 -8.47 -15.31 -10.46
N PRO A 192 -9.63 -15.85 -10.87
CA PRO A 192 -10.93 -15.22 -10.63
C PRO A 192 -11.22 -14.87 -9.15
N LYS A 193 -10.66 -15.65 -8.20
CA LYS A 193 -10.75 -15.36 -6.76
C LYS A 193 -10.13 -14.02 -6.35
N MET A 194 -9.30 -13.41 -7.20
CA MET A 194 -8.79 -12.06 -6.98
C MET A 194 -9.88 -10.98 -7.05
N LEU A 195 -11.04 -11.27 -7.64
CA LEU A 195 -12.15 -10.31 -7.78
C LEU A 195 -13.07 -10.29 -6.56
N ASN A 196 -13.19 -11.41 -5.85
CA ASN A 196 -14.13 -11.59 -4.75
C ASN A 196 -13.50 -12.44 -3.65
N TRP A 197 -13.61 -11.97 -2.42
CA TRP A 197 -13.13 -12.66 -1.23
C TRP A 197 -14.15 -12.56 -0.10
N GLU A 198 -14.09 -13.53 0.82
CA GLU A 198 -14.94 -13.56 1.99
C GLU A 198 -14.48 -12.51 3.02
N SER A 199 -15.41 -12.01 3.83
CA SER A 199 -15.05 -11.20 5.00
C SER A 199 -14.22 -12.05 5.94
N VAL A 200 -13.11 -11.51 6.45
CA VAL A 200 -12.34 -12.15 7.51
C VAL A 200 -12.03 -11.14 8.60
N ASN A 201 -11.90 -11.64 9.83
CA ASN A 201 -11.38 -10.85 10.93
C ASN A 201 -9.86 -10.69 10.77
N ALA A 202 -9.30 -9.63 11.35
CA ALA A 202 -7.88 -9.32 11.21
C ALA A 202 -6.96 -10.43 11.76
N ASP A 203 -7.39 -11.12 12.82
CA ASP A 203 -6.71 -12.26 13.44
C ASP A 203 -6.69 -13.52 12.57
N GLN A 204 -7.56 -13.60 11.55
CA GLN A 204 -7.60 -14.70 10.59
C GLN A 204 -6.67 -14.48 9.40
N LEU A 205 -6.06 -13.29 9.28
CA LEU A 205 -5.09 -13.00 8.23
C LEU A 205 -3.72 -13.53 8.64
N ASN A 206 -3.24 -14.54 7.91
CA ASN A 206 -1.86 -15.02 8.03
C ASN A 206 -0.93 -14.13 7.19
N TRP A 207 -0.72 -12.89 7.63
CA TRP A 207 0.14 -11.90 6.98
C TRP A 207 1.37 -11.61 7.83
N HIS A 208 2.54 -11.51 7.19
CA HIS A 208 3.76 -11.08 7.85
C HIS A 208 3.69 -9.60 8.21
N CYS A 209 4.40 -9.20 9.26
CA CYS A 209 4.52 -7.82 9.73
C CYS A 209 3.22 -7.19 10.27
N THR A 210 2.28 -8.02 10.76
CA THR A 210 1.02 -7.57 11.36
C THR A 210 1.07 -7.41 12.88
N ASP A 211 2.20 -7.75 13.50
CA ASP A 211 2.44 -7.67 14.94
C ASP A 211 3.11 -6.35 15.38
N VAL A 212 3.06 -5.32 14.53
CA VAL A 212 3.39 -3.94 14.87
C VAL A 212 2.41 -2.94 14.25
N GLY A 213 2.38 -1.72 14.78
CA GLY A 213 1.59 -0.61 14.24
C GLY A 213 0.08 -0.83 14.32
N ASP A 214 -0.63 -0.23 13.36
CA ASP A 214 -2.10 -0.15 13.33
C ASP A 214 -2.79 -1.53 13.29
N ILE A 215 -2.18 -2.52 12.61
CA ILE A 215 -2.75 -3.87 12.60
C ILE A 215 -2.55 -4.56 13.94
N ALA A 216 -1.46 -4.30 14.68
CA ALA A 216 -1.22 -4.98 15.95
C ALA A 216 -2.10 -4.43 17.09
N ASN A 217 -2.41 -3.14 17.05
CA ASN A 217 -3.10 -2.47 18.16
C ASN A 217 -4.63 -2.52 18.02
N SER A 218 -5.30 -3.20 18.96
CA SER A 218 -6.74 -3.49 18.90
C SER A 218 -7.64 -2.26 18.89
N SER A 219 -7.21 -1.11 19.42
CA SER A 219 -7.97 0.15 19.29
C SER A 219 -8.00 0.68 17.84
N VAL A 220 -7.07 0.22 17.00
CA VAL A 220 -6.94 0.57 15.58
C VAL A 220 -7.33 -0.58 14.65
N LYS A 221 -7.35 -1.84 15.13
CA LYS A 221 -7.92 -3.00 14.39
C LYS A 221 -9.37 -2.78 13.96
N ASP A 222 -10.15 -2.11 14.80
CA ASP A 222 -11.53 -1.69 14.51
C ASP A 222 -11.61 -0.31 13.83
N SER A 223 -10.48 0.35 13.56
CA SER A 223 -10.47 1.63 12.87
C SER A 223 -11.04 1.51 11.46
N ILE A 224 -11.53 2.64 10.96
CA ILE A 224 -12.12 2.81 9.63
C ILE A 224 -11.13 2.42 8.50
N VAL A 225 -9.81 2.36 8.80
CA VAL A 225 -8.76 1.99 7.85
C VAL A 225 -8.85 0.54 7.43
N LEU A 226 -8.93 -0.36 8.40
CA LEU A 226 -8.92 -1.81 8.18
C LEU A 226 -10.33 -2.35 7.98
N SER A 227 -11.31 -1.85 8.73
CA SER A 227 -12.69 -2.38 8.72
C SER A 227 -13.32 -2.45 7.33
N ASN A 228 -13.21 -1.42 6.48
CA ASN A 228 -13.86 -1.44 5.15
C ASN A 228 -13.23 -2.45 4.18
N ALA A 229 -11.90 -2.62 4.22
CA ALA A 229 -11.20 -3.55 3.34
C ALA A 229 -11.21 -5.00 3.89
N LEU A 230 -11.22 -5.16 5.21
CA LEU A 230 -11.27 -6.46 5.86
C LEU A 230 -12.67 -7.09 5.86
N LYS A 231 -13.70 -6.26 6.05
CA LYS A 231 -15.11 -6.68 6.09
C LYS A 231 -15.80 -6.65 4.73
N GLY A 232 -15.21 -5.97 3.74
CA GLY A 232 -15.75 -5.88 2.38
C GLY A 232 -15.45 -7.12 1.54
N SER A 233 -16.33 -7.40 0.58
CA SER A 233 -16.10 -8.37 -0.50
C SER A 233 -15.69 -7.65 -1.79
N GLY A 234 -14.52 -8.01 -2.33
CA GLY A 234 -14.00 -7.39 -3.55
C GLY A 234 -13.59 -5.93 -3.38
N PHE A 235 -13.42 -5.21 -4.51
CA PHE A 235 -12.95 -3.82 -4.52
C PHE A 235 -14.02 -2.77 -4.16
N GLY A 236 -15.25 -3.21 -3.87
CA GLY A 236 -16.37 -2.32 -3.54
C GLY A 236 -16.91 -1.54 -4.75
N LYS A 237 -17.66 -0.47 -4.48
CA LYS A 237 -18.19 0.44 -5.51
C LYS A 237 -17.40 1.74 -5.54
N ALA A 238 -17.21 2.30 -6.74
CA ALA A 238 -16.65 3.63 -6.89
C ALA A 238 -17.50 4.66 -6.11
N PRO A 239 -16.89 5.65 -5.44
CA PRO A 239 -17.63 6.71 -4.77
C PRO A 239 -18.52 7.46 -5.77
N ASP A 240 -19.73 7.82 -5.33
CA ASP A 240 -20.66 8.62 -6.13
C ASP A 240 -20.02 9.98 -6.48
N PRO A 241 -19.79 10.29 -7.78
CA PRO A 241 -19.15 11.53 -8.20
C PRO A 241 -20.03 12.76 -7.97
N THR A 242 -21.34 12.58 -7.75
CA THR A 242 -22.30 13.68 -7.50
C THR A 242 -22.33 14.13 -6.04
N LYS A 243 -21.77 13.33 -5.13
CA LYS A 243 -21.62 13.71 -3.72
C LYS A 243 -20.43 14.63 -3.55
N GLU A 244 -20.69 15.93 -3.68
CA GLU A 244 -19.79 16.96 -3.17
C GLU A 244 -19.79 16.91 -1.63
N SER A 245 -18.61 16.77 -1.05
CA SER A 245 -18.40 16.89 0.39
C SER A 245 -17.53 18.10 0.64
N SER A 246 -17.85 18.90 1.66
CA SER A 246 -17.01 20.02 2.07
C SER A 246 -15.57 19.55 2.31
N SER A 247 -14.62 20.32 1.78
CA SER A 247 -13.18 20.06 1.89
C SER A 247 -12.51 21.31 2.44
N THR A 248 -11.71 21.15 3.48
CA THR A 248 -11.00 22.27 4.14
C THR A 248 -10.00 22.90 3.17
N ALA A 249 -9.61 24.15 3.44
CA ALA A 249 -8.61 24.84 2.62
C ALA A 249 -7.28 24.06 2.55
N LEU A 250 -6.88 23.41 3.66
CA LEU A 250 -5.67 22.57 3.71
C LEU A 250 -5.78 21.35 2.79
N VAL A 251 -6.91 20.64 2.79
CA VAL A 251 -7.12 19.47 1.92
C VAL A 251 -7.04 19.87 0.44
N LYS A 252 -7.61 21.02 0.08
CA LYS A 252 -7.51 21.56 -1.28
C LYS A 252 -6.05 21.89 -1.63
N GLN A 253 -5.34 22.58 -0.75
CA GLN A 253 -3.94 22.94 -0.95
C GLN A 253 -3.04 21.70 -1.14
N CYS A 254 -3.19 20.67 -0.30
CA CYS A 254 -2.42 19.43 -0.44
C CYS A 254 -2.77 18.70 -1.75
N ALA A 255 -4.05 18.62 -2.10
CA ALA A 255 -4.48 17.97 -3.33
C ALA A 255 -3.98 18.70 -4.59
N GLU A 256 -4.00 20.03 -4.61
CA GLU A 256 -3.48 20.87 -5.69
C GLU A 256 -1.96 20.72 -5.82
N HIS A 257 -1.24 20.70 -4.69
CA HIS A 257 0.21 20.51 -4.69
C HIS A 257 0.64 19.14 -5.24
N ALA A 258 -0.13 18.09 -4.95
CA ALA A 258 0.13 16.73 -5.41
C ALA A 258 -0.30 16.45 -6.86
N LEU A 259 -1.19 17.28 -7.42
CA LEU A 259 -1.82 17.04 -8.72
C LEU A 259 -0.80 16.87 -9.87
N PRO A 260 0.25 17.71 -10.00
CA PRO A 260 1.20 17.56 -11.10
C PRO A 260 1.94 16.22 -11.12
N ALA A 261 2.39 15.73 -9.95
CA ALA A 261 3.04 14.42 -9.85
C ALA A 261 2.06 13.27 -10.13
N TYR A 262 0.83 13.39 -9.64
CA TYR A 262 -0.22 12.45 -9.98
C TYR A 262 -0.48 12.39 -11.49
N GLU A 263 -0.61 13.52 -12.19
CA GLU A 263 -0.94 13.54 -13.62
C GLU A 263 0.15 12.87 -14.47
N ARG A 264 1.43 13.07 -14.11
CA ARG A 264 2.57 12.40 -14.78
C ARG A 264 2.52 10.89 -14.58
N LEU A 265 2.32 10.42 -13.35
CA LEU A 265 2.16 8.98 -13.08
C LEU A 265 0.89 8.41 -13.73
N TYR A 266 -0.21 9.15 -13.70
CA TYR A 266 -1.50 8.75 -14.26
C TYR A 266 -1.45 8.57 -15.78
N ALA A 267 -0.62 9.34 -16.48
CA ALA A 267 -0.41 9.17 -17.91
C ALA A 267 0.25 7.82 -18.27
N LEU A 268 1.04 7.25 -17.34
CA LEU A 268 1.82 6.02 -17.50
C LEU A 268 1.07 4.75 -17.06
N ARG A 269 -0.14 4.89 -16.48
CA ARG A 269 -0.90 3.76 -15.95
C ARG A 269 -1.35 2.78 -17.03
N ILE A 270 -1.54 1.53 -16.64
CA ILE A 270 -2.27 0.57 -17.45
C ILE A 270 -3.74 0.97 -17.52
N ARG A 271 -4.33 0.83 -18.72
CA ARG A 271 -5.74 1.17 -18.96
C ARG A 271 -6.58 -0.11 -19.02
N PRO A 272 -7.86 -0.07 -18.61
CA PRO A 272 -8.81 -1.17 -18.78
C PRO A 272 -8.89 -1.70 -20.21
#